data_AF-A0A8H4PUV2-F1
#
_entry.id   AF-A0A8H4PUV2-F1
#
_cell.length_a   1.000
_cell.length_b   1.000
_cell.length_c   1.000
_cell.angle_alpha   90.00
_cell.angle_beta   90.00
_cell.angle_gamma   90.00
#
_symmetry.space_group_name_H-M   'P 1'
#
loop_
_entity.id
_entity.type
_entity.pdbx_description
1 polymer ?
#
loop_
_entity_poly.entity_id
_entity_poly.type
_entity_poly.pdbx_seq_one_letter_code
_entity_poly.pdbx_strand_id
1 'polypeptide(L)'
;MSVARPARSLLGRCLASTRTPTTAVQCRPLHSSASRHKRRSRFRNVSAEEMGLLDPVKRAAYRKDMFPEYSAADRAALRSTYTPEQVEAIEAGEKAINPDDLIIQGHLREDAHRPIYVDDFTVLNPKYDIRPEVAMTPKEPKWLSPSEWADNYGAKMIRLTEKRASNQVTRALIRAFKRVKESQGQDLIDLTPQELDDLEDNPELLQKYLVDDGDASDAKVSESDTLTRAQVDQLDKAVDEAWKLEFGRLNGPENDSAMHPTSIELIEDGPSGASRIHSAEAVELGKVPGVEGLYRKAVDEDEGKDDTGRYQAAKRLTGMTLNEILSLTCKTLVTRHVHNQTRLGKVRSTSILAIAGNGNGWLGLGMAKSTEGSLAIEAAELLAIRNMKPIRRYENRTVYGNVKAKVSGTIVELFARPPGFGLRCPSRIFEMCRASGVHDISARMPRSKNPMNSVKATYKALLNQPDPENIAMGRGKKLVDVRKVYYGGSVH
;
A
#
# COMPACT_ATOMS: atom_id res chain seq x y z
N MET A 1 95.31 -3.33 50.05
CA MET A 1 95.81 -2.83 51.35
C MET A 1 95.04 -3.55 52.46
N SER A 2 95.78 -4.17 53.39
CA SER A 2 95.32 -4.83 54.63
C SER A 2 94.47 -6.10 54.46
N VAL A 3 94.96 -7.34 54.55
CA VAL A 3 95.84 -8.01 55.56
C VAL A 3 95.09 -8.38 56.85
N ALA A 4 95.14 -9.69 57.13
CA ALA A 4 95.13 -10.35 58.44
C ALA A 4 93.81 -10.46 59.24
N ARG A 5 93.57 -11.49 60.04
CA ARG A 5 94.00 -12.91 60.18
C ARG A 5 93.16 -13.48 61.37
N PRO A 6 93.17 -14.80 61.62
CA PRO A 6 92.18 -15.56 62.39
C PRO A 6 92.65 -15.98 63.81
N ALA A 7 91.77 -16.63 64.61
CA ALA A 7 92.05 -17.71 65.58
C ALA A 7 90.71 -18.14 66.24
N ARG A 8 90.21 -19.39 66.15
CA ARG A 8 90.54 -20.65 66.87
C ARG A 8 90.40 -20.62 68.41
N SER A 9 89.41 -21.36 68.94
CA SER A 9 89.55 -22.42 69.98
C SER A 9 88.16 -23.08 70.21
N LEU A 10 87.92 -24.36 69.94
CA LEU A 10 88.26 -25.61 70.66
C LEU A 10 87.54 -25.86 72.01
N LEU A 11 86.61 -26.82 71.93
CA LEU A 11 86.23 -27.88 72.89
C LEU A 11 85.31 -27.56 74.09
N GLY A 12 84.16 -28.26 74.14
CA GLY A 12 83.32 -28.36 75.34
C GLY A 12 82.01 -29.16 75.20
N ARG A 13 82.10 -30.47 75.00
CA ARG A 13 81.21 -31.57 75.49
C ARG A 13 79.66 -31.44 75.47
N CYS A 14 79.07 -32.22 74.56
CA CYS A 14 78.02 -33.26 74.69
C CYS A 14 76.88 -33.22 75.75
N LEU A 15 75.68 -33.57 75.24
CA LEU A 15 74.45 -34.16 75.86
C LEU A 15 73.40 -33.12 76.33
N ALA A 16 72.11 -33.14 75.97
CA ALA A 16 71.23 -34.18 75.43
C ALA A 16 70.00 -33.59 74.70
N SER A 17 69.60 -34.27 73.63
CA SER A 17 68.26 -34.53 73.10
C SER A 17 67.05 -33.66 73.52
N THR A 18 66.58 -32.83 72.58
CA THR A 18 65.15 -32.75 72.19
C THR A 18 65.07 -32.44 70.69
N ARG A 19 64.74 -33.45 69.86
CA ARG A 19 64.51 -33.27 68.42
C ARG A 19 63.20 -32.50 68.20
N THR A 20 63.28 -31.32 67.62
CA THR A 20 62.19 -30.72 66.84
C THR A 20 62.03 -31.50 65.53
N PRO A 21 60.81 -31.82 65.05
CA PRO A 21 60.65 -32.45 63.75
C PRO A 21 61.06 -31.48 62.65
N THR A 22 62.24 -31.71 62.09
CA THR A 22 62.66 -31.16 60.81
C THR A 22 61.72 -31.67 59.72
N THR A 23 61.22 -30.74 58.92
CA THR A 23 60.45 -30.92 57.68
C THR A 23 60.76 -32.24 56.97
N ALA A 24 59.73 -33.06 56.80
CA ALA A 24 59.79 -34.24 55.94
C ALA A 24 60.25 -33.81 54.53
N VAL A 25 61.36 -34.39 54.09
CA VAL A 25 61.81 -34.30 52.69
C VAL A 25 60.71 -34.89 51.82
N GLN A 26 60.04 -34.06 51.03
CA GLN A 26 59.08 -34.52 50.04
C GLN A 26 59.81 -35.40 49.03
N CYS A 27 59.42 -36.69 48.97
CA CYS A 27 59.76 -37.56 47.85
C CYS A 27 59.32 -36.87 46.56
N ARG A 28 60.29 -36.57 45.67
CA ARG A 28 60.00 -35.99 44.36
C ARG A 28 59.16 -36.99 43.55
N PRO A 29 57.95 -36.63 43.08
CA PRO A 29 57.24 -37.46 42.13
C PRO A 29 58.03 -37.51 40.81
N LEU A 30 58.27 -38.72 40.29
CA LEU A 30 59.01 -38.99 39.04
C LEU A 30 58.15 -38.69 37.78
N HIS A 31 57.38 -37.61 37.78
CA HIS A 31 56.72 -37.11 36.57
C HIS A 31 57.26 -35.71 36.26
N SER A 32 57.79 -35.52 35.05
CA SER A 32 58.38 -34.28 34.55
C SER A 32 57.36 -33.25 34.06
N SER A 33 56.06 -33.45 34.33
CA SER A 33 55.03 -32.47 33.99
C SER A 33 55.04 -31.31 34.99
N ALA A 34 55.25 -30.09 34.48
CA ALA A 34 55.17 -28.87 35.29
C ALA A 34 53.80 -28.77 35.99
N SER A 35 53.79 -28.38 37.28
CA SER A 35 52.55 -28.11 38.00
C SER A 35 51.79 -27.01 37.26
N ARG A 36 50.63 -27.34 36.69
CA ARG A 36 49.76 -26.35 36.06
C ARG A 36 49.30 -25.36 37.12
N HIS A 37 49.86 -24.15 37.13
CA HIS A 37 49.27 -23.04 37.88
C HIS A 37 47.83 -22.86 37.42
N LYS A 38 46.90 -22.62 38.37
CA LYS A 38 45.51 -22.29 38.04
C LYS A 38 45.53 -21.07 37.13
N ARG A 39 45.18 -21.26 35.85
CA ARG A 39 45.04 -20.17 34.90
C ARG A 39 43.91 -19.28 35.40
N ARG A 40 44.15 -17.97 35.42
CA ARG A 40 43.07 -16.99 35.68
C ARG A 40 42.02 -17.12 34.57
N SER A 41 40.76 -16.86 34.91
CA SER A 41 39.68 -16.83 33.91
C SER A 41 40.02 -15.84 32.80
N ARG A 42 39.51 -16.11 31.59
CA ARG A 42 39.66 -15.21 30.44
C ARG A 42 38.96 -13.87 30.69
N PHE A 43 37.83 -13.90 31.39
CA PHE A 43 37.02 -12.73 31.71
C PHE A 43 37.42 -12.16 33.08
N ARG A 44 37.35 -10.84 33.20
CA ARG A 44 37.54 -10.15 34.48
C ARG A 44 36.19 -10.07 35.17
N ASN A 45 36.07 -10.70 36.32
CA ASN A 45 34.78 -10.93 36.97
C ASN A 45 34.27 -9.75 37.81
N VAL A 46 34.76 -8.51 37.62
CA VAL A 46 34.58 -7.37 38.57
C VAL A 46 33.12 -7.19 39.01
N SER A 47 32.17 -7.17 38.07
CA SER A 47 30.73 -7.08 38.39
C SER A 47 30.22 -8.27 39.20
N ALA A 48 30.67 -9.48 38.87
CA ALA A 48 30.33 -10.69 39.61
C ALA A 48 31.00 -10.71 41.00
N GLU A 49 32.19 -10.10 41.17
CA GLU A 49 32.84 -9.95 42.48
C GLU A 49 32.10 -8.91 43.34
N GLU A 50 31.70 -7.78 42.76
CA GLU A 50 30.89 -6.73 43.42
C GLU A 50 29.54 -7.27 43.90
N MET A 51 28.88 -8.11 43.09
CA MET A 51 27.63 -8.78 43.46
C MET A 51 27.85 -10.01 44.36
N GLY A 52 29.11 -10.37 44.68
CA GLY A 52 29.44 -11.54 45.51
C GLY A 52 29.11 -12.89 44.87
N LEU A 53 28.96 -12.95 43.54
CA LEU A 53 28.57 -14.11 42.75
C LEU A 53 29.75 -15.03 42.38
N LEU A 54 30.95 -14.73 42.87
CA LEU A 54 32.10 -15.63 42.79
C LEU A 54 31.97 -16.86 43.70
N ASP A 55 31.25 -16.72 44.81
CA ASP A 55 30.98 -17.82 45.74
C ASP A 55 30.02 -18.81 45.06
N PRO A 56 30.39 -20.10 44.91
CA PRO A 56 29.56 -21.06 44.16
C PRO A 56 28.17 -21.26 44.78
N VAL A 57 28.06 -21.11 46.09
CA VAL A 57 26.78 -21.22 46.83
C VAL A 57 25.84 -20.06 46.49
N LYS A 58 26.34 -18.82 46.51
CA LYS A 58 25.56 -17.63 46.15
C LYS A 58 25.22 -17.63 44.66
N ARG A 59 26.15 -18.06 43.81
CA ARG A 59 25.92 -18.22 42.38
C ARG A 59 24.82 -19.24 42.09
N ALA A 60 24.82 -20.39 42.78
CA ALA A 60 23.77 -21.39 42.62
C ALA A 60 22.39 -20.89 43.05
N ALA A 61 22.32 -20.09 44.13
CA ALA A 61 21.09 -19.44 44.55
C ALA A 61 20.60 -18.42 43.50
N TYR A 62 21.50 -17.57 43.01
CA TYR A 62 21.21 -16.58 41.96
C TYR A 62 20.79 -17.24 40.64
N ARG A 63 21.43 -18.35 40.26
CA ARG A 63 21.05 -19.18 39.11
C ARG A 63 19.62 -19.66 39.22
N LYS A 64 19.23 -20.22 40.37
CA LYS A 64 17.89 -20.76 40.59
C LYS A 64 16.80 -19.68 40.53
N ASP A 65 17.13 -18.46 40.94
CA ASP A 65 16.21 -17.33 40.95
C ASP A 65 16.04 -16.69 39.57
N MET A 66 17.16 -16.37 38.90
CA MET A 66 17.14 -15.62 37.63
C MET A 66 17.02 -16.48 36.37
N PHE A 67 17.48 -17.74 36.43
CA PHE A 67 17.51 -18.67 35.29
C PHE A 67 16.97 -20.05 35.68
N PRO A 68 15.67 -20.16 36.02
CA PRO A 68 15.05 -21.45 36.30
C PRO A 68 15.02 -22.35 35.07
N GLU A 69 15.25 -23.65 35.26
CA GLU A 69 15.15 -24.66 34.20
C GLU A 69 13.67 -24.97 33.92
N TYR A 70 13.32 -25.29 32.67
CA TYR A 70 11.93 -25.62 32.33
C TYR A 70 11.40 -26.82 33.12
N SER A 71 10.20 -26.66 33.67
CA SER A 71 9.51 -27.74 34.36
C SER A 71 8.98 -28.79 33.39
N ALA A 72 8.62 -29.97 33.90
CA ALA A 72 7.98 -31.01 33.08
C ALA A 72 6.64 -30.54 32.48
N ALA A 73 5.93 -29.63 33.17
CA ALA A 73 4.71 -29.03 32.68
C ALA A 73 5.00 -28.03 31.54
N ASP A 74 6.03 -27.20 31.67
CA ASP A 74 6.44 -26.25 30.62
C ASP A 74 6.87 -26.99 29.35
N ARG A 75 7.62 -28.09 29.50
CA ARG A 75 8.00 -28.95 28.38
C ARG A 75 6.81 -29.63 27.71
N ALA A 76 5.80 -30.04 28.48
CA ALA A 76 4.56 -30.58 27.93
C ALA A 76 3.78 -29.51 27.16
N ALA A 77 3.74 -28.27 27.67
CA ALA A 77 3.13 -27.14 26.97
C ALA A 77 3.87 -26.81 25.66
N LEU A 78 5.20 -26.76 25.67
CA LEU A 78 6.00 -26.54 24.45
C LEU A 78 5.74 -27.61 23.39
N ARG A 79 5.61 -28.88 23.78
CA ARG A 79 5.28 -29.99 22.86
C ARG A 79 3.87 -29.90 22.27
N SER A 80 2.96 -29.18 22.91
CA SER A 80 1.62 -28.93 22.36
C SER A 80 1.61 -27.83 21.30
N THR A 81 2.56 -26.89 21.38
CA THR A 81 2.61 -25.70 20.52
C THR A 81 3.59 -25.84 19.36
N TYR A 82 4.75 -26.46 19.60
CA TYR A 82 5.86 -26.54 18.65
C TYR A 82 6.01 -27.94 18.04
N THR A 83 6.63 -28.01 16.86
CA THR A 83 6.93 -29.28 16.19
C THR A 83 7.99 -30.07 16.96
N PRO A 84 8.05 -31.41 16.81
CA PRO A 84 9.05 -32.22 17.51
C PRO A 84 10.49 -31.77 17.21
N GLU A 85 10.77 -31.35 15.97
CA GLU A 85 12.08 -30.83 15.55
C GLU A 85 12.43 -29.51 16.26
N GLN A 86 11.44 -28.62 16.43
CA GLN A 86 11.62 -27.36 17.15
C GLN A 86 11.86 -27.60 18.64
N VAL A 87 11.13 -28.55 19.24
CA VAL A 87 11.32 -28.92 20.65
C VAL A 87 12.71 -29.52 20.87
N GLU A 88 13.19 -30.36 19.96
CA GLU A 88 14.56 -30.90 20.02
C GLU A 88 15.61 -29.77 19.99
N ALA A 89 15.42 -28.76 19.15
CA ALA A 89 16.30 -27.59 19.10
C ALA A 89 16.28 -26.78 20.41
N ILE A 90 15.11 -26.62 21.04
CA ILE A 90 14.99 -25.95 22.34
C ILE A 90 15.72 -26.75 23.42
N GLU A 91 15.48 -28.06 23.50
CA GLU A 91 16.14 -28.95 24.47
C GLU A 91 17.68 -28.96 24.27
N ALA A 92 18.15 -28.96 23.02
CA ALA A 92 19.56 -28.81 22.70
C ALA A 92 20.14 -27.45 23.12
N GLY A 93 19.37 -26.36 22.94
CA GLY A 93 19.73 -25.01 23.36
C GLY A 93 19.88 -24.88 24.88
N GLU A 94 18.91 -25.40 25.65
CA GLU A 94 18.98 -25.44 27.12
C GLU A 94 20.20 -26.22 27.60
N LYS A 95 20.50 -27.35 26.96
CA LYS A 95 21.64 -28.20 27.31
C LYS A 95 22.99 -27.56 26.97
N ALA A 96 23.04 -26.77 25.89
CA ALA A 96 24.25 -26.12 25.42
C ALA A 96 24.60 -24.84 26.20
N ILE A 97 23.60 -24.02 26.55
CA ILE A 97 23.79 -22.73 27.21
C ILE A 97 23.84 -22.93 28.73
N ASN A 98 25.03 -22.82 29.32
CA ASN A 98 25.18 -22.89 30.77
C ASN A 98 24.79 -21.55 31.44
N PRO A 99 23.83 -21.51 32.38
CA PRO A 99 23.44 -20.27 33.05
C PRO A 99 24.56 -19.65 33.89
N ASP A 100 25.56 -20.43 34.34
CA ASP A 100 26.74 -19.88 35.01
C ASP A 100 27.53 -18.92 34.09
N ASP A 101 27.54 -19.19 32.77
CA ASP A 101 28.18 -18.31 31.80
C ASP A 101 27.39 -17.01 31.63
N LEU A 102 26.06 -17.07 31.62
CA LEU A 102 25.21 -15.87 31.58
C LEU A 102 25.43 -14.98 32.80
N ILE A 103 25.66 -15.56 33.98
CA ILE A 103 25.90 -14.80 35.22
C ILE A 103 27.27 -14.10 35.19
N ILE A 104 28.31 -14.77 34.68
CA ILE A 104 29.69 -14.28 34.76
C ILE A 104 30.01 -13.28 33.64
N GLN A 105 29.49 -13.50 32.43
CA GLN A 105 29.84 -12.72 31.23
C GLN A 105 28.63 -12.24 30.42
N GLY A 106 27.39 -12.53 30.85
CA GLY A 106 26.19 -12.11 30.14
C GLY A 106 26.02 -10.59 30.16
N HIS A 107 25.81 -10.02 28.98
CA HIS A 107 25.55 -8.60 28.79
C HIS A 107 24.33 -8.43 27.86
N LEU A 108 23.59 -7.34 28.04
CA LEU A 108 22.52 -6.99 27.12
C LEU A 108 23.11 -6.59 25.76
N ARG A 109 22.43 -7.02 24.69
CA ARG A 109 22.85 -6.75 23.32
C ARG A 109 22.39 -5.35 22.90
N GLU A 110 23.33 -4.47 22.56
CA GLU A 110 23.08 -3.05 22.20
C GLU A 110 23.67 -2.65 20.83
N ASP A 111 24.16 -3.62 20.05
CA ASP A 111 24.69 -3.36 18.71
C ASP A 111 23.59 -3.02 17.69
N ALA A 112 23.99 -2.37 16.60
CA ALA A 112 23.10 -1.97 15.52
C ALA A 112 22.41 -3.15 14.80
N HIS A 113 22.94 -4.38 14.95
CA HIS A 113 22.40 -5.58 14.32
C HIS A 113 21.47 -6.39 15.25
N ARG A 114 21.15 -5.88 16.45
CA ARG A 114 20.14 -6.54 17.29
C ARG A 114 18.74 -6.42 16.67
N PRO A 115 17.91 -7.45 16.72
CA PRO A 115 16.49 -7.32 16.41
C PRO A 115 15.82 -6.25 17.28
N ILE A 116 14.98 -5.41 16.68
CA ILE A 116 14.24 -4.33 17.39
C ILE A 116 12.99 -4.90 18.10
N TYR A 117 12.53 -6.06 17.65
CA TYR A 117 11.39 -6.79 18.19
C TYR A 117 11.84 -8.19 18.64
N VAL A 118 11.01 -8.83 19.47
CA VAL A 118 11.19 -10.22 19.89
C VAL A 118 10.21 -11.07 19.11
N ASP A 119 10.71 -12.17 18.54
CA ASP A 119 9.95 -13.14 17.78
C ASP A 119 10.56 -14.52 17.99
N ASP A 120 9.77 -15.57 17.82
CA ASP A 120 10.24 -16.95 17.88
C ASP A 120 10.75 -17.47 16.52
N PHE A 121 10.47 -16.73 15.44
CA PHE A 121 10.89 -17.02 14.06
C PHE A 121 10.52 -18.44 13.59
N THR A 122 9.44 -19.00 14.13
CA THR A 122 8.99 -20.36 13.81
C THR A 122 8.17 -20.42 12.52
N VAL A 123 7.41 -19.36 12.24
CA VAL A 123 6.57 -19.23 11.05
C VAL A 123 7.18 -18.19 10.12
N LEU A 124 7.28 -18.54 8.83
CA LEU A 124 7.72 -17.60 7.80
C LEU A 124 6.67 -16.51 7.59
N ASN A 125 7.04 -15.27 7.88
CA ASN A 125 6.23 -14.12 7.56
C ASN A 125 6.54 -13.67 6.11
N PRO A 126 5.60 -13.84 5.16
CA PRO A 126 5.87 -13.56 3.76
C PRO A 126 6.28 -12.10 3.49
N LYS A 127 5.92 -11.16 4.38
CA LYS A 127 6.24 -9.74 4.22
C LYS A 127 7.70 -9.39 4.53
N TYR A 128 8.33 -10.10 5.45
CA TYR A 128 9.67 -9.76 5.98
C TYR A 128 10.71 -10.84 5.71
N ASP A 129 10.29 -12.10 5.62
CA ASP A 129 11.18 -13.25 5.46
C ASP A 129 11.38 -13.61 3.99
N ILE A 130 12.53 -14.24 3.73
CA ILE A 130 12.85 -14.78 2.41
C ILE A 130 12.01 -16.03 2.20
N ARG A 131 11.39 -16.13 1.02
CA ARG A 131 10.56 -17.27 0.65
C ARG A 131 11.42 -18.54 0.51
N PRO A 132 10.88 -19.72 0.88
CA PRO A 132 11.61 -20.97 0.79
C PRO A 132 11.75 -21.40 -0.68
N GLU A 133 12.95 -21.81 -1.07
CA GLU A 133 13.19 -22.44 -2.37
C GLU A 133 12.65 -23.87 -2.35
N VAL A 134 11.81 -24.22 -3.33
CA VAL A 134 11.31 -25.60 -3.47
C VAL A 134 12.20 -26.36 -4.44
N ALA A 135 12.71 -27.51 -4.00
CA ALA A 135 13.43 -28.43 -4.85
C ALA A 135 12.48 -29.06 -5.89
N MET A 136 12.35 -28.43 -7.05
CA MET A 136 11.58 -28.94 -8.18
C MET A 136 12.51 -29.49 -9.27
N THR A 137 12.11 -30.60 -9.89
CA THR A 137 12.78 -31.07 -11.11
C THR A 137 12.43 -30.13 -12.27
N PRO A 138 13.42 -29.57 -12.99
CA PRO A 138 13.14 -28.70 -14.13
C PRO A 138 12.32 -29.44 -15.18
N LYS A 139 11.20 -28.87 -15.60
CA LYS A 139 10.38 -29.34 -16.72
C LYS A 139 10.38 -28.29 -17.81
N GLU A 140 10.45 -28.71 -19.07
CA GLU A 140 10.29 -27.79 -20.20
C GLU A 140 8.88 -27.21 -20.20
N PRO A 141 8.72 -25.87 -20.17
CA PRO A 141 7.40 -25.25 -20.23
C PRO A 141 6.80 -25.45 -21.63
N LYS A 142 5.61 -26.04 -21.69
CA LYS A 142 4.82 -26.15 -22.91
C LYS A 142 3.56 -25.31 -22.77
N TRP A 143 3.30 -24.45 -23.74
CA TRP A 143 2.03 -23.76 -23.85
C TRP A 143 0.98 -24.77 -24.31
N LEU A 144 -0.08 -24.93 -23.54
CA LEU A 144 -1.20 -25.82 -23.88
C LEU A 144 -1.85 -25.34 -25.18
N SER A 145 -2.16 -26.27 -26.08
CA SER A 145 -3.05 -25.98 -27.20
C SER A 145 -4.47 -25.67 -26.70
N PRO A 146 -5.31 -24.95 -27.47
CA PRO A 146 -6.68 -24.65 -27.05
C PRO A 146 -7.52 -25.88 -26.70
N SER A 147 -7.30 -27.01 -27.37
CA SER A 147 -7.96 -28.29 -27.07
C SER A 147 -7.50 -28.89 -25.76
N GLU A 148 -6.18 -29.00 -25.55
CA GLU A 148 -5.63 -29.53 -24.28
C GLU A 148 -5.99 -28.63 -23.09
N TRP A 149 -6.07 -27.31 -23.31
CA TRP A 149 -6.54 -26.37 -22.30
C TRP A 149 -8.01 -26.62 -21.96
N ALA A 150 -8.88 -26.81 -22.95
CA ALA A 150 -10.30 -27.07 -22.74
C ALA A 150 -10.52 -28.39 -21.99
N ASP A 151 -9.76 -29.44 -22.34
CA ASP A 151 -9.81 -30.74 -21.68
C ASP A 151 -9.35 -30.63 -20.21
N ASN A 152 -8.24 -29.93 -19.95
CA ASN A 152 -7.75 -29.70 -18.59
C ASN A 152 -8.73 -28.87 -17.75
N TYR A 153 -9.32 -27.83 -18.34
CA TYR A 153 -10.33 -26.99 -17.68
C TYR A 153 -11.60 -27.78 -17.39
N GLY A 154 -12.08 -28.58 -18.35
CA GLY A 154 -13.23 -29.47 -18.17
C GLY A 154 -12.99 -30.49 -17.05
N ALA A 155 -11.83 -31.15 -17.04
CA ALA A 155 -11.45 -32.08 -15.98
C ALA A 155 -11.37 -31.39 -14.59
N LYS A 156 -10.86 -30.15 -14.53
CA LYS A 156 -10.87 -29.34 -13.31
C LYS A 156 -12.28 -29.07 -12.82
N MET A 157 -13.16 -28.62 -13.70
CA MET A 157 -14.55 -28.32 -13.35
C MET A 157 -15.27 -29.56 -12.81
N ILE A 158 -15.06 -30.72 -13.44
CA ILE A 158 -15.61 -32.00 -12.99
C ILE A 158 -15.11 -32.33 -11.57
N ARG A 159 -13.80 -32.24 -11.32
CA ARG A 159 -13.23 -32.48 -9.99
C ARG A 159 -13.79 -31.55 -8.92
N LEU A 160 -13.97 -30.26 -9.22
CA LEU A 160 -14.55 -29.29 -8.29
C LEU A 160 -16.01 -29.63 -8.00
N THR A 161 -16.80 -29.93 -9.03
CA THR A 161 -18.20 -30.34 -8.85
C THR A 161 -18.33 -31.64 -8.08
N GLU A 162 -17.43 -32.60 -8.30
CA GLU A 162 -17.41 -33.90 -7.61
C GLU A 162 -17.03 -33.74 -6.14
N LYS A 163 -15.98 -32.96 -5.83
CA LYS A 163 -15.58 -32.64 -4.45
C LYS A 163 -16.69 -31.92 -3.69
N ARG A 164 -17.45 -31.04 -4.35
CA ARG A 164 -18.57 -30.34 -3.73
C ARG A 164 -19.78 -31.23 -3.53
N ALA A 165 -20.11 -32.06 -4.51
CA ALA A 165 -21.17 -33.04 -4.39
C ALA A 165 -20.88 -34.01 -3.24
N SER A 166 -19.65 -34.53 -3.12
CA SER A 166 -19.25 -35.40 -2.02
C SER A 166 -19.32 -34.68 -0.67
N ASN A 167 -18.85 -33.43 -0.58
CA ASN A 167 -18.94 -32.61 0.63
C ASN A 167 -20.38 -32.28 1.06
N GLN A 168 -21.30 -32.13 0.12
CA GLN A 168 -22.72 -31.92 0.44
C GLN A 168 -23.37 -33.20 0.96
N VAL A 169 -23.06 -34.34 0.33
CA VAL A 169 -23.51 -35.67 0.76
C VAL A 169 -22.98 -35.98 2.17
N THR A 170 -21.70 -35.72 2.45
CA THR A 170 -21.11 -35.94 3.77
C THR A 170 -21.74 -35.04 4.84
N ARG A 171 -21.95 -33.76 4.54
CA ARG A 171 -22.66 -32.83 5.46
C ARG A 171 -24.08 -33.28 5.76
N ALA A 172 -24.82 -33.74 4.75
CA ALA A 172 -26.17 -34.27 4.96
C ALA A 172 -26.15 -35.53 5.85
N LEU A 173 -25.10 -36.35 5.76
CA LEU A 173 -24.96 -37.57 6.54
C LEU A 173 -24.66 -37.23 7.99
N ILE A 174 -23.77 -36.26 8.23
CA ILE A 174 -23.45 -35.73 9.56
C ILE A 174 -24.70 -35.12 10.22
N ARG A 175 -25.51 -34.37 9.46
CA ARG A 175 -26.80 -33.85 9.94
C ARG A 175 -27.80 -34.96 10.29
N ALA A 176 -27.82 -36.03 9.51
CA ALA A 176 -28.63 -37.21 9.81
C ALA A 176 -28.17 -37.88 11.12
N PHE A 177 -26.86 -38.08 11.30
CA PHE A 177 -26.30 -38.60 12.56
C PHE A 177 -26.60 -37.69 13.76
N LYS A 178 -26.52 -36.37 13.59
CA LYS A 178 -26.90 -35.40 14.62
C LYS A 178 -28.37 -35.54 15.03
N ARG A 179 -29.30 -35.69 14.07
CA ARG A 179 -30.73 -35.93 14.35
C ARG A 179 -30.99 -37.25 15.08
N VAL A 180 -30.29 -38.31 14.69
CA VAL A 180 -30.42 -39.61 15.37
C VAL A 180 -29.92 -39.51 16.80
N LYS A 181 -28.78 -38.83 17.02
CA LYS A 181 -28.21 -38.59 18.35
C LYS A 181 -29.13 -37.75 19.24
N GLU A 182 -29.83 -36.77 18.67
CA GLU A 182 -30.84 -35.96 19.38
C GLU A 182 -32.13 -36.73 19.69
N SER A 183 -32.51 -37.74 18.91
CA SER A 183 -33.81 -38.44 19.03
C SER A 183 -33.77 -39.76 19.81
N GLN A 184 -32.69 -40.55 19.71
CA GLN A 184 -32.60 -41.89 20.32
C GLN A 184 -31.82 -41.95 21.65
N GLY A 185 -31.28 -40.82 22.14
CA GLY A 185 -30.44 -40.76 23.33
C GLY A 185 -28.96 -40.99 23.03
N GLN A 186 -28.08 -40.41 23.86
CA GLN A 186 -26.66 -40.14 23.55
C GLN A 186 -25.76 -41.37 23.35
N ASP A 187 -26.22 -42.57 23.71
CA ASP A 187 -25.38 -43.76 23.94
C ASP A 187 -25.18 -44.66 22.71
N LEU A 188 -25.77 -44.32 21.55
CA LEU A 188 -25.70 -45.14 20.33
C LEU A 188 -24.68 -44.67 19.28
N ILE A 189 -24.22 -43.41 19.37
CA ILE A 189 -23.25 -42.80 18.44
C ILE A 189 -22.10 -42.22 19.25
N ASP A 190 -20.89 -42.70 19.02
CA ASP A 190 -19.70 -42.38 19.82
C ASP A 190 -19.08 -40.99 19.55
N LEU A 191 -19.60 -40.23 18.58
CA LEU A 191 -19.14 -38.87 18.24
C LEU A 191 -19.77 -37.80 19.13
N THR A 192 -19.00 -36.92 19.75
CA THR A 192 -19.54 -35.81 20.54
C THR A 192 -20.30 -34.79 19.67
N PRO A 193 -21.25 -34.02 20.23
CA PRO A 193 -21.94 -32.97 19.47
C PRO A 193 -20.99 -31.93 18.85
N GLN A 194 -19.89 -31.61 19.54
CA GLN A 194 -18.87 -30.68 19.06
C GLN A 194 -18.08 -31.28 17.89
N GLU A 195 -17.72 -32.56 17.96
CA GLU A 195 -17.06 -33.25 16.83
C GLU A 195 -17.98 -33.35 15.60
N LEU A 196 -19.29 -33.53 15.80
CA LEU A 196 -20.27 -33.51 14.71
C LEU A 196 -20.38 -32.12 14.07
N ASP A 197 -20.35 -31.05 14.86
CA ASP A 197 -20.34 -29.68 14.35
C ASP A 197 -19.04 -29.38 13.58
N ASP A 198 -17.89 -29.78 14.12
CA ASP A 198 -16.58 -29.64 13.47
C ASP A 198 -16.50 -30.43 12.15
N LEU A 199 -17.12 -31.61 12.09
CA LEU A 199 -17.22 -32.44 10.88
C LEU A 199 -18.16 -31.82 9.83
N GLU A 200 -19.24 -31.15 10.25
CA GLU A 200 -20.15 -30.45 9.34
C GLU A 200 -19.45 -29.25 8.69
N ASP A 201 -18.68 -28.49 9.47
CA ASP A 201 -17.89 -27.37 8.99
C ASP A 201 -16.77 -27.84 8.06
N ASN A 202 -16.02 -28.87 8.47
CA ASN A 202 -14.87 -29.41 7.76
C ASN A 202 -15.05 -30.91 7.44
N PRO A 203 -15.68 -31.26 6.30
CA PRO A 203 -15.94 -32.65 5.92
C PRO A 203 -14.67 -33.49 5.67
N GLU A 204 -13.51 -32.85 5.47
CA GLU A 204 -12.22 -33.54 5.30
C GLU A 204 -11.74 -34.21 6.61
N LEU A 205 -12.18 -33.71 7.78
CA LEU A 205 -11.86 -34.32 9.08
C LEU A 205 -12.44 -35.73 9.22
N LEU A 206 -13.43 -36.09 8.40
CA LEU A 206 -14.04 -37.42 8.39
C LEU A 206 -13.01 -38.52 8.05
N GLN A 207 -11.99 -38.20 7.26
CA GLN A 207 -10.90 -39.14 6.93
C GLN A 207 -10.16 -39.66 8.16
N LYS A 208 -10.11 -38.87 9.24
CA LYS A 208 -9.47 -39.28 10.50
C LYS A 208 -10.22 -40.42 11.20
N TYR A 209 -11.53 -40.53 10.95
CA TYR A 209 -12.42 -41.49 11.61
C TYR A 209 -12.73 -42.72 10.75
N LEU A 210 -12.36 -42.71 9.46
CA LEU A 210 -12.46 -43.87 8.58
C LEU A 210 -11.30 -44.83 8.89
N VAL A 211 -11.63 -46.11 9.09
CA VAL A 211 -10.63 -47.18 9.17
C VAL A 211 -10.44 -47.73 7.76
N ASP A 212 -9.19 -47.75 7.28
CA ASP A 212 -8.89 -48.39 5.99
C ASP A 212 -9.07 -49.90 6.11
N ASP A 213 -9.81 -50.51 5.18
CA ASP A 213 -10.17 -51.95 5.17
C ASP A 213 -8.96 -52.91 5.21
N GLY A 214 -7.74 -52.39 5.01
CA GLY A 214 -6.47 -53.14 5.09
C GLY A 214 -5.90 -53.30 6.51
N ASP A 215 -6.27 -52.43 7.45
CA ASP A 215 -5.72 -52.39 8.82
C ASP A 215 -6.66 -53.00 9.89
N ALA A 216 -7.76 -53.62 9.45
CA ALA A 216 -8.79 -54.20 10.33
C ALA A 216 -8.33 -55.42 11.16
N SER A 217 -7.05 -55.82 11.12
CA SER A 217 -6.56 -57.04 11.76
C SER A 217 -5.97 -56.89 13.17
N ASP A 218 -5.81 -55.68 13.74
CA ASP A 218 -5.09 -55.52 15.03
C ASP A 218 -5.71 -54.56 16.07
N ALA A 219 -7.01 -54.25 16.00
CA ALA A 219 -7.69 -53.53 17.08
C ALA A 219 -8.24 -54.52 18.13
N LYS A 220 -7.67 -54.53 19.35
CA LYS A 220 -8.26 -55.21 20.52
C LYS A 220 -9.51 -54.47 20.99
N VAL A 221 -10.65 -54.77 20.39
CA VAL A 221 -11.96 -54.26 20.81
C VAL A 221 -12.39 -54.97 22.10
N SER A 222 -12.86 -54.22 23.09
CA SER A 222 -13.40 -54.76 24.33
C SER A 222 -14.85 -55.25 24.10
N GLU A 223 -15.24 -56.42 24.62
CA GLU A 223 -16.59 -56.99 24.39
C GLU A 223 -17.73 -56.10 24.93
N SER A 224 -17.44 -55.20 25.88
CA SER A 224 -18.42 -54.25 26.44
C SER A 224 -18.78 -53.08 25.52
N ASP A 225 -18.00 -52.84 24.46
CA ASP A 225 -18.18 -51.72 23.53
C ASP A 225 -18.96 -52.11 22.27
N THR A 226 -19.54 -53.31 22.22
CA THR A 226 -20.24 -53.81 21.03
C THR A 226 -21.77 -53.72 21.18
N LEU A 227 -22.41 -52.99 20.27
CA LEU A 227 -23.87 -52.89 20.20
C LEU A 227 -24.49 -54.28 19.91
N THR A 228 -25.61 -54.59 20.55
CA THR A 228 -26.36 -55.81 20.21
C THR A 228 -26.93 -55.69 18.80
N ARG A 229 -27.06 -56.82 18.09
CA ARG A 229 -27.58 -56.85 16.70
C ARG A 229 -28.94 -56.13 16.55
N ALA A 230 -29.80 -56.21 17.56
CA ALA A 230 -31.08 -55.51 17.58
C ALA A 230 -30.96 -53.99 17.74
N GLN A 231 -29.96 -53.50 18.49
CA GLN A 231 -29.66 -52.08 18.62
C GLN A 231 -29.04 -51.54 17.33
N VAL A 232 -28.17 -52.31 16.67
CA VAL A 232 -27.64 -51.98 15.34
C VAL A 232 -28.78 -51.87 14.33
N ASP A 233 -29.68 -52.87 14.28
CA ASP A 233 -30.83 -52.85 13.36
C ASP A 233 -31.79 -51.67 13.60
N GLN A 234 -31.87 -51.14 14.84
CA GLN A 234 -32.67 -49.97 15.19
C GLN A 234 -31.97 -48.65 14.83
N LEU A 235 -30.66 -48.60 15.05
CA LEU A 235 -29.81 -47.47 14.69
C LEU A 235 -29.77 -47.30 13.17
N ASP A 236 -29.53 -48.38 12.43
CA ASP A 236 -29.47 -48.37 10.96
C ASP A 236 -30.78 -47.87 10.35
N LYS A 237 -31.92 -48.32 10.87
CA LYS A 237 -33.24 -47.84 10.41
C LYS A 237 -33.45 -46.35 10.70
N ALA A 238 -33.03 -45.87 11.87
CA ALA A 238 -33.17 -44.48 12.25
C ALA A 238 -32.25 -43.56 11.45
N VAL A 239 -31.01 -43.99 11.22
CA VAL A 239 -30.05 -43.32 10.33
C VAL A 239 -30.57 -43.30 8.91
N ASP A 240 -31.09 -44.40 8.38
CA ASP A 240 -31.68 -44.47 7.05
C ASP A 240 -32.88 -43.52 6.88
N GLU A 241 -33.74 -43.41 7.89
CA GLU A 241 -34.89 -42.49 7.87
C GLU A 241 -34.43 -41.03 7.91
N ALA A 242 -33.51 -40.69 8.81
CA ALA A 242 -32.94 -39.34 8.92
C ALA A 242 -32.15 -38.96 7.65
N TRP A 243 -31.41 -39.91 7.08
CA TRP A 243 -30.66 -39.76 5.83
C TRP A 243 -31.58 -39.50 4.64
N LYS A 244 -32.67 -40.26 4.48
CA LYS A 244 -33.67 -40.02 3.42
C LYS A 244 -34.26 -38.61 3.50
N LEU A 245 -34.51 -38.11 4.70
CA LEU A 245 -35.01 -36.75 4.91
C LEU A 245 -33.99 -35.67 4.50
N GLU A 246 -32.72 -35.83 4.87
CA GLU A 246 -31.66 -34.87 4.51
C GLU A 246 -31.28 -34.96 3.02
N PHE A 247 -31.19 -36.16 2.47
CA PHE A 247 -30.95 -36.39 1.05
C PHE A 247 -32.07 -35.81 0.18
N GLY A 248 -33.32 -35.92 0.63
CA GLY A 248 -34.46 -35.27 -0.03
C GLY A 248 -34.36 -33.74 -0.09
N ARG A 249 -33.71 -33.12 0.90
CA ARG A 249 -33.44 -31.67 0.92
C ARG A 249 -32.29 -31.26 0.01
N LEU A 250 -31.33 -32.15 -0.22
CA LEU A 250 -30.22 -31.90 -1.16
C LEU A 250 -30.72 -31.69 -2.60
N ASN A 251 -31.78 -32.40 -3.01
CA ASN A 251 -32.37 -32.29 -4.36
C ASN A 251 -33.27 -31.05 -4.57
N GLY A 252 -33.32 -30.13 -3.60
CA GLY A 252 -34.10 -28.89 -3.70
C GLY A 252 -33.41 -27.83 -4.59
N PRO A 253 -34.19 -26.88 -5.16
CA PRO A 253 -33.69 -25.86 -6.11
C PRO A 253 -32.69 -24.85 -5.50
N GLU A 254 -32.56 -24.79 -4.17
CA GLU A 254 -31.63 -23.87 -3.49
C GLU A 254 -30.16 -24.31 -3.61
N ASN A 255 -29.90 -25.61 -3.83
CA ASN A 255 -28.53 -26.17 -3.85
C ASN A 255 -27.83 -26.09 -5.21
N ASP A 256 -28.52 -25.71 -6.28
CA ASP A 256 -27.92 -25.54 -7.63
C ASP A 256 -26.82 -24.47 -7.62
N SER A 257 -27.01 -23.41 -6.84
CA SER A 257 -26.01 -22.33 -6.68
C SER A 257 -24.72 -22.80 -6.00
N ALA A 258 -24.79 -23.82 -5.15
CA ALA A 258 -23.65 -24.36 -4.41
C ALA A 258 -22.74 -25.25 -5.28
N MET A 259 -23.16 -25.61 -6.50
CA MET A 259 -22.36 -26.41 -7.44
C MET A 259 -21.47 -25.58 -8.38
N HIS A 260 -21.68 -24.26 -8.48
CA HIS A 260 -20.82 -23.39 -9.29
C HIS A 260 -19.52 -23.02 -8.55
N PRO A 261 -18.34 -23.09 -9.20
CA PRO A 261 -17.06 -22.82 -8.56
C PRO A 261 -17.00 -21.40 -7.98
N THR A 262 -16.24 -21.23 -6.89
CA THR A 262 -16.05 -19.91 -6.28
C THR A 262 -15.02 -19.09 -7.07
N SER A 263 -15.03 -17.76 -6.90
CA SER A 263 -14.02 -16.89 -7.53
C SER A 263 -12.59 -17.27 -7.11
N ILE A 264 -12.42 -17.75 -5.87
CA ILE A 264 -11.12 -18.18 -5.34
C ILE A 264 -10.64 -19.46 -6.04
N GLU A 265 -11.49 -20.49 -6.15
CA GLU A 265 -11.16 -21.76 -6.82
C GLU A 265 -10.85 -21.55 -8.32
N LEU A 266 -11.50 -20.58 -8.96
CA LEU A 266 -11.19 -20.21 -10.34
C LEU A 266 -9.80 -19.56 -10.46
N ILE A 267 -9.34 -18.83 -9.43
CA ILE A 267 -8.03 -18.18 -9.38
C ILE A 267 -6.92 -19.15 -8.95
N GLU A 268 -7.22 -20.13 -8.10
CA GLU A 268 -6.26 -21.00 -7.42
C GLU A 268 -5.35 -21.82 -8.36
N ASP A 269 -5.87 -22.28 -9.50
CA ASP A 269 -5.07 -22.99 -10.53
C ASP A 269 -4.72 -22.11 -11.73
N GLY A 270 -4.81 -20.78 -11.60
CA GLY A 270 -4.22 -19.88 -12.58
C GLY A 270 -2.72 -20.18 -12.74
N PRO A 271 -2.06 -19.76 -13.83
CA PRO A 271 -0.62 -19.96 -14.03
C PRO A 271 0.25 -19.37 -12.90
N SER A 272 -0.32 -18.52 -12.05
CA SER A 272 0.31 -17.88 -10.89
C SER A 272 0.01 -18.57 -9.56
N GLY A 273 -0.94 -19.51 -9.52
CA GLY A 273 -1.53 -20.05 -8.29
C GLY A 273 -2.29 -19.01 -7.44
N ALA A 274 -3.09 -19.44 -6.45
CA ALA A 274 -3.53 -18.54 -5.38
C ALA A 274 -2.39 -18.26 -4.39
N SER A 275 -1.60 -19.29 -4.06
CA SER A 275 -0.44 -19.20 -3.20
C SER A 275 0.83 -18.90 -4.00
N ARG A 276 1.23 -17.62 -4.08
CA ARG A 276 2.51 -17.20 -4.72
C ARG A 276 3.76 -17.55 -3.89
N ILE A 277 3.66 -18.47 -2.94
CA ILE A 277 4.70 -18.79 -1.95
C ILE A 277 6.00 -19.26 -2.61
N HIS A 278 5.89 -19.88 -3.79
CA HIS A 278 7.03 -20.40 -4.55
C HIS A 278 7.45 -19.52 -5.72
N SER A 279 6.88 -18.32 -5.84
CA SER A 279 7.30 -17.33 -6.83
C SER A 279 8.51 -16.54 -6.33
N ALA A 280 9.41 -16.21 -7.25
CA ALA A 280 10.53 -15.29 -7.00
C ALA A 280 10.10 -13.82 -6.86
N GLU A 281 8.84 -13.49 -7.16
CA GLU A 281 8.30 -12.13 -7.05
C GLU A 281 8.21 -11.70 -5.58
N ALA A 282 8.73 -10.52 -5.21
CA ALA A 282 8.61 -10.01 -3.85
C ALA A 282 7.14 -9.81 -3.42
N VAL A 283 6.85 -9.84 -2.12
CA VAL A 283 5.50 -9.59 -1.58
C VAL A 283 5.11 -8.12 -1.72
N GLU A 284 3.84 -7.87 -2.05
CA GLU A 284 3.27 -6.52 -2.05
C GLU A 284 3.24 -5.93 -0.63
N LEU A 285 3.79 -4.73 -0.47
CA LEU A 285 3.97 -4.09 0.84
C LEU A 285 2.68 -3.48 1.43
N GLY A 286 1.59 -3.46 0.65
CA GLY A 286 0.33 -2.81 1.02
C GLY A 286 0.52 -1.32 1.30
N LYS A 287 -0.20 -0.81 2.31
CA LYS A 287 -0.02 0.57 2.77
C LYS A 287 1.21 0.66 3.67
N VAL A 288 2.20 1.44 3.21
CA VAL A 288 3.47 1.57 3.90
C VAL A 288 3.35 2.62 5.03
N PRO A 289 3.67 2.26 6.29
CA PRO A 289 3.67 3.21 7.39
C PRO A 289 4.67 4.35 7.12
N GLY A 290 4.25 5.59 7.36
CA GLY A 290 5.04 6.79 7.07
C GLY A 290 4.88 7.34 5.65
N VAL A 291 4.37 6.55 4.70
CA VAL A 291 4.00 7.01 3.35
C VAL A 291 2.48 7.24 3.26
N GLU A 292 1.71 6.42 3.98
CA GLU A 292 0.25 6.54 4.03
C GLU A 292 -0.17 7.96 4.46
N GLY A 293 -1.02 8.58 3.65
CA GLY A 293 -1.57 9.91 3.92
C GLY A 293 -0.70 11.11 3.48
N LEU A 294 0.56 10.90 3.09
CA LEU A 294 1.41 12.00 2.59
C LEU A 294 0.98 12.50 1.19
N TYR A 295 0.47 11.57 0.37
CA TYR A 295 0.09 11.87 -1.01
C TYR A 295 -1.42 12.03 -1.12
N ARG A 296 -1.85 13.14 -1.72
CA ARG A 296 -3.23 13.32 -2.16
C ARG A 296 -3.28 13.04 -3.65
N LYS A 297 -4.11 12.07 -4.06
CA LYS A 297 -4.42 11.88 -5.47
C LYS A 297 -5.17 13.13 -5.94
N ALA A 298 -4.71 13.76 -7.03
CA ALA A 298 -5.52 14.76 -7.70
C ALA A 298 -6.84 14.07 -8.08
N VAL A 299 -7.98 14.63 -7.66
CA VAL A 299 -9.28 14.05 -8.00
C VAL A 299 -9.42 14.18 -9.51
N ASP A 300 -9.42 13.05 -10.21
CA ASP A 300 -9.58 13.01 -11.65
C ASP A 300 -11.06 13.17 -12.01
N GLU A 301 -11.60 14.36 -11.74
CA GLU A 301 -12.93 14.77 -12.19
C GLU A 301 -12.97 14.96 -13.72
N ASP A 302 -11.79 15.01 -14.34
CA ASP A 302 -11.59 15.49 -15.70
C ASP A 302 -11.49 14.34 -16.72
N GLU A 303 -11.66 13.08 -16.30
CA GLU A 303 -11.59 11.88 -17.14
C GLU A 303 -10.28 11.77 -17.94
N GLY A 304 -9.16 12.22 -17.36
CA GLY A 304 -7.86 12.26 -18.06
C GLY A 304 -7.75 13.30 -19.19
N LYS A 305 -8.69 14.24 -19.31
CA LYS A 305 -8.59 15.31 -20.34
C LYS A 305 -7.52 16.36 -20.01
N ASP A 306 -7.07 16.44 -18.76
CA ASP A 306 -5.96 17.29 -18.31
C ASP A 306 -4.90 16.49 -17.52
N ASP A 307 -4.32 15.47 -18.16
CA ASP A 307 -3.24 14.65 -17.59
C ASP A 307 -2.03 15.49 -17.14
N THR A 308 -1.77 16.61 -17.82
CA THR A 308 -0.66 17.51 -17.51
C THR A 308 -0.93 18.43 -16.31
N GLY A 309 -2.18 18.52 -15.84
CA GLY A 309 -2.60 19.45 -14.80
C GLY A 309 -2.49 20.93 -15.19
N ARG A 310 -2.53 21.25 -16.49
CA ARG A 310 -2.35 22.60 -17.04
C ARG A 310 -3.47 23.54 -16.61
N TYR A 311 -4.70 23.04 -16.53
CA TYR A 311 -5.89 23.84 -16.28
C TYR A 311 -6.34 23.84 -14.82
N GLN A 312 -5.73 23.03 -13.95
CA GLN A 312 -6.09 22.93 -12.52
C GLN A 312 -6.06 24.28 -11.80
N ALA A 313 -5.06 25.13 -12.08
CA ALA A 313 -4.98 26.47 -11.51
C ALA A 313 -6.10 27.40 -12.04
N ALA A 314 -6.47 27.27 -13.31
CA ALA A 314 -7.57 28.04 -13.90
C ALA A 314 -8.91 27.58 -13.32
N LYS A 315 -9.17 26.27 -13.23
CA LYS A 315 -10.34 25.65 -12.61
C LYS A 315 -10.55 26.18 -11.18
N ARG A 316 -9.48 26.22 -10.37
CA ARG A 316 -9.53 26.77 -9.01
C ARG A 316 -9.87 28.26 -8.95
N LEU A 317 -9.41 29.07 -9.90
CA LEU A 317 -9.59 30.52 -9.89
C LEU A 317 -10.91 30.99 -10.51
N THR A 318 -11.35 30.34 -11.59
CA THR A 318 -12.57 30.71 -12.30
C THR A 318 -13.79 29.95 -11.81
N GLY A 319 -13.61 28.78 -11.18
CA GLY A 319 -14.70 27.88 -10.81
C GLY A 319 -15.37 27.19 -12.01
N MET A 320 -14.81 27.32 -13.21
CA MET A 320 -15.33 26.68 -14.43
C MET A 320 -14.96 25.21 -14.48
N THR A 321 -15.82 24.39 -15.08
CA THR A 321 -15.47 23.00 -15.39
C THR A 321 -14.44 22.93 -16.52
N LEU A 322 -13.69 21.83 -16.62
CA LEU A 322 -12.69 21.69 -17.69
C LEU A 322 -13.33 21.78 -19.09
N ASN A 323 -14.50 21.16 -19.28
CA ASN A 323 -15.23 21.21 -20.54
C ASN A 323 -15.62 22.66 -20.92
N GLU A 324 -16.02 23.47 -19.94
CA GLU A 324 -16.29 24.90 -20.17
C GLU A 324 -15.02 25.64 -20.59
N ILE A 325 -13.89 25.39 -19.92
CA ILE A 325 -12.59 26.01 -20.26
C ILE A 325 -12.17 25.65 -21.68
N LEU A 326 -12.29 24.37 -22.07
CA LEU A 326 -11.95 23.89 -23.41
C LEU A 326 -12.91 24.42 -24.49
N SER A 327 -14.16 24.73 -24.14
CA SER A 327 -15.12 25.34 -25.06
C SER A 327 -14.82 26.81 -25.39
N LEU A 328 -13.97 27.48 -24.60
CA LEU A 328 -13.61 28.88 -24.83
C LEU A 328 -12.77 29.03 -26.09
N THR A 329 -13.12 30.04 -26.89
CA THR A 329 -12.35 30.42 -28.08
C THR A 329 -11.05 31.12 -27.66
N CYS A 330 -9.96 30.36 -27.61
CA CYS A 330 -8.62 30.89 -27.33
C CYS A 330 -7.85 31.12 -28.63
N LYS A 331 -7.24 32.30 -28.78
CA LYS A 331 -6.44 32.62 -29.97
C LYS A 331 -5.24 33.49 -29.62
N THR A 332 -4.07 33.08 -30.11
CA THR A 332 -2.86 33.92 -30.09
C THR A 332 -2.94 35.00 -31.17
N LEU A 333 -2.87 36.28 -30.77
CA LEU A 333 -2.98 37.42 -31.68
C LEU A 333 -1.64 38.03 -32.07
N VAL A 334 -0.69 38.04 -31.14
CA VAL A 334 0.63 38.66 -31.34
C VAL A 334 1.71 37.77 -30.74
N THR A 335 2.66 37.40 -31.58
CA THR A 335 3.89 36.70 -31.17
C THR A 335 5.07 37.63 -31.46
N ARG A 336 5.92 37.87 -30.45
CA ARG A 336 7.12 38.69 -30.57
C ARG A 336 8.31 37.94 -30.03
N HIS A 337 9.43 37.96 -30.76
CA HIS A 337 10.72 37.61 -30.18
C HIS A 337 11.35 38.88 -29.64
N VAL A 338 11.68 38.84 -28.35
CA VAL A 338 12.31 39.95 -27.63
C VAL A 338 13.65 39.47 -27.09
N HIS A 339 14.64 40.37 -27.07
CA HIS A 339 15.97 40.06 -26.59
C HIS A 339 16.31 41.03 -25.45
N ASN A 340 16.84 40.50 -24.36
CA ASN A 340 17.41 41.29 -23.28
C ASN A 340 18.93 41.11 -23.29
N GLN A 341 19.69 42.21 -23.26
CA GLN A 341 21.14 42.13 -23.14
C GLN A 341 21.51 41.95 -21.67
N THR A 342 22.19 40.86 -21.35
CA THR A 342 22.67 40.55 -20.00
C THR A 342 24.18 40.43 -20.00
N ARG A 343 24.79 40.30 -18.81
CA ARG A 343 26.23 40.01 -18.69
C ARG A 343 26.63 38.72 -19.41
N LEU A 344 25.73 37.73 -19.45
CA LEU A 344 25.94 36.44 -20.13
C LEU A 344 25.63 36.50 -21.64
N GLY A 345 25.31 37.68 -22.17
CA GLY A 345 24.94 37.90 -23.58
C GLY A 345 23.45 38.13 -23.79
N LYS A 346 23.01 37.98 -25.05
CA LYS A 346 21.62 38.22 -25.47
C LYS A 346 20.71 37.05 -25.08
N VAL A 347 19.84 37.26 -24.10
CA VAL A 347 18.82 36.28 -23.72
C VAL A 347 17.56 36.56 -24.54
N ARG A 348 17.19 35.61 -25.41
CA ARG A 348 15.93 35.66 -26.18
C ARG A 348 14.78 35.18 -25.30
N SER A 349 13.61 35.78 -25.49
CA SER A 349 12.35 35.24 -25.00
C SER A 349 11.25 35.50 -26.02
N THR A 350 10.22 34.67 -25.99
CA THR A 350 9.03 34.84 -26.80
C THR A 350 7.93 35.46 -25.94
N SER A 351 7.42 36.62 -26.37
CA SER A 351 6.31 37.31 -25.73
C SER A 351 5.05 37.13 -26.57
N ILE A 352 3.98 36.69 -25.92
CA ILE A 352 2.75 36.26 -26.55
C ILE A 352 1.58 37.02 -25.95
N LEU A 353 0.68 37.47 -26.81
CA LEU A 353 -0.58 38.10 -26.45
C LEU A 353 -1.71 37.24 -27.00
N ALA A 354 -2.47 36.63 -26.11
CA ALA A 354 -3.59 35.77 -26.43
C ALA A 354 -4.91 36.36 -25.91
N ILE A 355 -6.00 35.96 -26.53
CA ILE A 355 -7.36 36.25 -26.09
C ILE A 355 -8.08 34.95 -25.75
N ALA A 356 -9.05 35.03 -24.85
CA ALA A 356 -10.01 33.97 -24.56
C ALA A 356 -11.41 34.60 -24.54
N GLY A 357 -12.39 33.97 -25.19
CA GLY A 357 -13.77 34.47 -25.18
C GLY A 357 -14.78 33.36 -25.35
N ASN A 358 -15.97 33.58 -24.81
CA ASN A 358 -17.07 32.60 -24.82
C ASN A 358 -18.04 32.77 -25.99
N GLY A 359 -17.78 33.71 -26.90
CA GLY A 359 -18.70 34.06 -28.01
C GLY A 359 -20.00 34.72 -27.56
N ASN A 360 -20.17 34.99 -26.26
CA ASN A 360 -21.40 35.52 -25.67
C ASN A 360 -21.12 36.68 -24.72
N GLY A 361 -20.36 37.66 -25.19
CA GLY A 361 -20.12 38.91 -24.47
C GLY A 361 -19.06 38.83 -23.39
N TRP A 362 -18.29 37.75 -23.24
CA TRP A 362 -17.11 37.73 -22.36
C TRP A 362 -15.84 37.65 -23.18
N LEU A 363 -14.86 38.47 -22.80
CA LEU A 363 -13.54 38.49 -23.43
C LEU A 363 -12.46 38.78 -22.41
N GLY A 364 -11.42 37.97 -22.45
CA GLY A 364 -10.21 38.11 -21.66
C GLY A 364 -9.01 38.37 -22.56
N LEU A 365 -8.03 39.10 -22.01
CA LEU A 365 -6.76 39.38 -22.64
C LEU A 365 -5.63 38.93 -21.72
N GLY A 366 -4.74 38.11 -22.25
CA GLY A 366 -3.58 37.58 -21.53
C GLY A 366 -2.28 37.87 -22.26
N MET A 367 -1.26 38.30 -21.52
CA MET A 367 0.09 38.50 -22.04
C MET A 367 1.08 37.75 -21.17
N ALA A 368 1.89 36.90 -21.79
CA ALA A 368 2.96 36.19 -21.11
C ALA A 368 4.26 36.28 -21.92
N LYS A 369 5.36 35.91 -21.26
CA LYS A 369 6.70 35.87 -21.84
C LYS A 369 7.46 34.70 -21.21
N SER A 370 8.06 33.86 -22.03
CA SER A 370 8.93 32.77 -21.58
C SER A 370 10.09 32.59 -22.56
N THR A 371 11.13 31.86 -22.16
CA THR A 371 12.21 31.42 -23.06
C THR A 371 11.62 30.49 -24.13
N GLU A 372 10.80 29.54 -23.69
CA GLU A 372 10.08 28.61 -24.55
C GLU A 372 8.81 29.24 -25.13
N GLY A 373 8.61 29.05 -26.43
CA GLY A 373 7.44 29.58 -27.14
C GLY A 373 6.14 28.96 -26.66
N SER A 374 6.10 27.63 -26.54
CA SER A 374 4.90 26.88 -26.14
C SER A 374 4.43 27.30 -24.74
N LEU A 375 5.30 27.28 -23.73
CA LEU A 375 4.96 27.73 -22.37
C LEU A 375 4.43 29.17 -22.32
N ALA A 376 4.94 30.06 -23.18
CA ALA A 376 4.42 31.42 -23.27
C ALA A 376 3.00 31.48 -23.86
N ILE A 377 2.63 30.56 -24.76
CA ILE A 377 1.27 30.45 -25.30
C ILE A 377 0.34 30.01 -24.17
N GLU A 378 0.70 28.92 -23.48
CA GLU A 378 -0.13 28.35 -22.42
C GLU A 378 -0.36 29.34 -21.29
N ALA A 379 0.71 30.00 -20.83
CA ALA A 379 0.62 31.02 -19.81
C ALA A 379 -0.23 32.23 -20.27
N ALA A 380 -0.13 32.63 -21.54
CA ALA A 380 -0.94 33.72 -22.07
C ALA A 380 -2.43 33.34 -22.17
N GLU A 381 -2.74 32.12 -22.59
CA GLU A 381 -4.10 31.59 -22.67
C GLU A 381 -4.74 31.46 -21.29
N LEU A 382 -4.06 30.83 -20.33
CA LEU A 382 -4.54 30.70 -18.95
C LEU A 382 -4.76 32.07 -18.29
N LEU A 383 -3.86 33.02 -18.54
CA LEU A 383 -4.01 34.40 -18.04
C LEU A 383 -5.19 35.12 -18.71
N ALA A 384 -5.44 34.86 -20.00
CA ALA A 384 -6.59 35.41 -20.72
C ALA A 384 -7.91 34.87 -20.14
N ILE A 385 -7.99 33.55 -19.91
CA ILE A 385 -9.16 32.88 -19.32
C ILE A 385 -9.45 33.45 -17.93
N ARG A 386 -8.42 33.60 -17.10
CA ARG A 386 -8.54 34.23 -15.77
C ARG A 386 -9.04 35.68 -15.84
N ASN A 387 -8.65 36.42 -16.87
CA ASN A 387 -8.94 37.84 -17.03
C ASN A 387 -10.20 38.13 -17.87
N MET A 388 -11.10 37.17 -18.06
CA MET A 388 -12.34 37.42 -18.81
C MET A 388 -13.20 38.49 -18.13
N LYS A 389 -13.69 39.44 -18.94
CA LYS A 389 -14.58 40.52 -18.50
C LYS A 389 -15.81 40.60 -19.40
N PRO A 390 -16.96 41.03 -18.86
CA PRO A 390 -18.15 41.25 -19.67
C PRO A 390 -17.98 42.48 -20.58
N ILE A 391 -18.22 42.28 -21.86
CA ILE A 391 -18.31 43.29 -22.91
C ILE A 391 -19.77 43.52 -23.21
N ARG A 392 -20.21 44.77 -23.05
CA ARG A 392 -21.56 45.20 -23.39
C ARG A 392 -21.73 45.17 -24.91
N ARG A 393 -22.85 44.63 -25.38
CA ARG A 393 -23.18 44.55 -26.81
C ARG A 393 -24.61 45.00 -27.04
N TYR A 394 -24.81 45.98 -27.90
CA TYR A 394 -26.12 46.38 -28.37
C TYR A 394 -26.73 45.27 -29.22
N GLU A 395 -27.97 44.87 -28.88
CA GLU A 395 -28.70 43.74 -29.50
C GLU A 395 -27.89 42.43 -29.53
N ASN A 396 -26.94 42.22 -28.61
CA ASN A 396 -26.00 41.09 -28.63
C ASN A 396 -25.13 40.97 -29.90
N ARG A 397 -25.08 42.00 -30.76
CA ARG A 397 -24.38 41.93 -32.06
C ARG A 397 -23.32 43.00 -32.30
N THR A 398 -23.47 44.22 -31.78
CA THR A 398 -22.56 45.35 -32.05
C THR A 398 -22.24 46.15 -30.79
N VAL A 399 -21.34 47.14 -30.87
CA VAL A 399 -20.98 48.01 -29.74
C VAL A 399 -21.99 49.14 -29.55
N TYR A 400 -22.06 49.73 -28.36
CA TYR A 400 -22.86 50.93 -28.10
C TYR A 400 -22.16 52.18 -28.67
N GLY A 401 -22.75 52.74 -29.74
CA GLY A 401 -22.25 53.97 -30.37
C GLY A 401 -20.87 53.85 -31.01
N ASN A 402 -20.20 54.99 -31.19
CA ASN A 402 -18.84 55.03 -31.73
C ASN A 402 -17.85 55.21 -30.58
N VAL A 403 -16.89 54.30 -30.47
CA VAL A 403 -15.95 54.25 -29.35
C VAL A 403 -14.53 54.42 -29.84
N LYS A 404 -13.75 55.23 -29.12
CA LYS A 404 -12.37 55.53 -29.44
C LYS A 404 -11.49 55.29 -28.24
N ALA A 405 -10.38 54.57 -28.44
CA ALA A 405 -9.38 54.38 -27.40
C ALA A 405 -7.97 54.61 -27.94
N LYS A 406 -7.10 55.12 -27.06
CA LYS A 406 -5.69 55.37 -27.34
C LYS A 406 -4.83 54.60 -26.35
N VAL A 407 -3.81 53.92 -26.87
CA VAL A 407 -2.73 53.29 -26.11
C VAL A 407 -1.41 53.73 -26.74
N SER A 408 -0.65 54.57 -26.03
CA SER A 408 0.54 55.23 -26.58
C SER A 408 0.21 55.94 -27.91
N GLY A 409 0.97 55.70 -28.98
CA GLY A 409 0.72 56.24 -30.33
C GLY A 409 -0.38 55.54 -31.13
N THR A 410 -0.94 54.43 -30.63
CA THR A 410 -1.99 53.67 -31.34
C THR A 410 -3.36 54.15 -30.92
N ILE A 411 -4.18 54.51 -31.92
CA ILE A 411 -5.57 54.94 -31.76
C ILE A 411 -6.43 53.94 -32.52
N VAL A 412 -7.46 53.40 -31.86
CA VAL A 412 -8.46 52.52 -32.45
C VAL A 412 -9.82 53.19 -32.31
N GLU A 413 -10.55 53.25 -33.42
CA GLU A 413 -11.92 53.75 -33.51
C GLU A 413 -12.81 52.59 -33.95
N LEU A 414 -13.81 52.28 -33.14
CA LEU A 414 -14.82 51.25 -33.37
C LEU A 414 -16.15 51.93 -33.63
N PHE A 415 -16.81 51.54 -34.70
CA PHE A 415 -18.10 52.09 -35.11
C PHE A 415 -19.17 51.02 -35.07
N ALA A 416 -20.26 51.31 -34.37
CA ALA A 416 -21.47 50.51 -34.41
C ALA A 416 -22.02 50.46 -35.84
N ARG A 417 -22.53 49.30 -36.24
CA ARG A 417 -23.06 49.07 -37.60
C ARG A 417 -24.42 48.38 -37.54
N PRO A 418 -25.28 48.57 -38.57
CA PRO A 418 -26.57 47.89 -38.64
C PRO A 418 -26.41 46.37 -38.77
N PRO A 419 -27.47 45.58 -38.50
CA PRO A 419 -27.43 44.13 -38.65
C PRO A 419 -27.11 43.72 -40.08
N GLY A 420 -26.38 42.62 -40.25
CA GLY A 420 -26.00 42.09 -41.56
C GLY A 420 -24.83 42.81 -42.23
N PHE A 421 -24.15 43.72 -41.52
CA PHE A 421 -22.96 44.40 -42.04
C PHE A 421 -21.72 43.50 -42.00
N GLY A 422 -21.64 42.64 -40.97
CA GLY A 422 -20.54 41.73 -40.68
C GLY A 422 -19.33 42.40 -40.02
N LEU A 423 -18.28 41.61 -39.82
CA LEU A 423 -17.03 42.05 -39.19
C LEU A 423 -16.05 42.64 -40.20
N ARG A 424 -16.21 43.92 -40.55
CA ARG A 424 -15.30 44.64 -41.48
C ARG A 424 -14.22 45.38 -40.70
N CYS A 425 -13.27 44.62 -40.16
CA CYS A 425 -12.21 45.13 -39.29
C CYS A 425 -10.86 44.43 -39.55
N PRO A 426 -9.73 45.01 -39.10
CA PRO A 426 -8.43 44.37 -39.17
C PRO A 426 -8.41 43.01 -38.47
N SER A 427 -7.61 42.06 -38.97
CA SER A 427 -7.60 40.65 -38.51
C SER A 427 -7.57 40.46 -36.99
N ARG A 428 -6.71 41.19 -36.25
CA ARG A 428 -6.66 41.09 -34.79
C ARG A 428 -7.94 41.56 -34.10
N ILE A 429 -8.58 42.60 -34.63
CA ILE A 429 -9.86 43.11 -34.12
C ILE A 429 -10.98 42.14 -34.49
N PHE A 430 -10.91 41.54 -35.67
CA PHE A 430 -11.85 40.51 -36.12
C PHE A 430 -11.87 39.32 -35.14
N GLU A 431 -10.70 38.76 -34.79
CA GLU A 431 -10.61 37.64 -33.85
C GLU A 431 -11.15 38.02 -32.46
N MET A 432 -10.88 39.23 -31.98
CA MET A 432 -11.44 39.73 -30.72
C MET A 432 -12.96 39.86 -30.77
N CYS A 433 -13.50 40.40 -31.88
CA CYS A 433 -14.94 40.56 -32.05
C CYS A 433 -15.61 39.20 -32.10
N ARG A 434 -15.08 38.26 -32.89
CA ARG A 434 -15.57 36.88 -32.98
C ARG A 434 -15.56 36.18 -31.63
N ALA A 435 -14.46 36.24 -30.89
CA ALA A 435 -14.35 35.62 -29.56
C ALA A 435 -15.28 36.27 -28.51
N SER A 436 -15.57 37.57 -28.64
CA SER A 436 -16.51 38.28 -27.77
C SER A 436 -17.99 38.12 -28.16
N GLY A 437 -18.29 37.57 -29.34
CA GLY A 437 -19.67 37.50 -29.87
C GLY A 437 -20.16 38.79 -30.55
N VAL A 438 -19.27 39.70 -30.94
CA VAL A 438 -19.64 40.82 -31.81
C VAL A 438 -19.70 40.30 -33.25
N HIS A 439 -20.78 40.62 -33.96
CA HIS A 439 -21.05 40.18 -35.32
C HIS A 439 -20.96 41.32 -36.34
N ASP A 440 -21.35 42.54 -35.96
CA ASP A 440 -21.34 43.70 -36.85
C ASP A 440 -20.46 44.81 -36.28
N ILE A 441 -19.38 45.14 -36.96
CA ILE A 441 -18.52 46.26 -36.57
C ILE A 441 -17.70 46.78 -37.74
N SER A 442 -17.39 48.08 -37.71
CA SER A 442 -16.34 48.67 -38.54
C SER A 442 -15.27 49.24 -37.63
N ALA A 443 -13.99 48.98 -37.95
CA ALA A 443 -12.88 49.47 -37.15
C ALA A 443 -11.86 50.21 -38.00
N ARG A 444 -11.34 51.33 -37.49
CA ARG A 444 -10.29 52.14 -38.12
C ARG A 444 -9.14 52.38 -37.14
N MET A 445 -7.91 52.35 -37.66
CA MET A 445 -6.70 52.72 -36.92
C MET A 445 -6.03 53.92 -37.61
N PRO A 446 -6.41 55.18 -37.26
CA PRO A 446 -5.96 56.36 -37.99
C PRO A 446 -4.50 56.74 -37.76
N ARG A 447 -3.86 56.22 -36.71
CA ARG A 447 -2.47 56.54 -36.33
C ARG A 447 -1.55 55.32 -36.44
N SER A 448 -0.93 54.89 -35.34
CA SER A 448 -0.02 53.73 -35.35
C SER A 448 -0.78 52.40 -35.40
N LYS A 449 -0.26 51.43 -36.17
CA LYS A 449 -0.81 50.06 -36.31
C LYS A 449 -0.01 49.00 -35.54
N ASN A 450 0.70 49.39 -34.46
CA ASN A 450 1.47 48.48 -33.63
C ASN A 450 0.61 47.28 -33.16
N PRO A 451 1.01 46.01 -33.41
CA PRO A 451 0.17 44.85 -33.13
C PRO A 451 -0.30 44.75 -31.67
N MET A 452 0.61 44.87 -30.71
CA MET A 452 0.30 44.75 -29.29
C MET A 452 -0.61 45.88 -28.81
N ASN A 453 -0.29 47.12 -29.18
CA ASN A 453 -1.08 48.27 -28.75
C ASN A 453 -2.43 48.34 -29.45
N SER A 454 -2.56 47.82 -30.68
CA SER A 454 -3.83 47.73 -31.38
C SER A 454 -4.82 46.83 -30.63
N VAL A 455 -4.36 45.67 -30.14
CA VAL A 455 -5.18 44.76 -29.33
C VAL A 455 -5.54 45.40 -27.99
N LYS A 456 -4.56 45.98 -27.28
CA LYS A 456 -4.82 46.65 -25.99
C LYS A 456 -5.78 47.84 -26.13
N ALA A 457 -5.64 48.64 -27.18
CA ALA A 457 -6.54 49.77 -27.45
C ALA A 457 -7.94 49.28 -27.81
N THR A 458 -8.07 48.23 -28.62
CA THR A 458 -9.36 47.63 -28.95
C THR A 458 -10.05 47.07 -27.70
N TYR A 459 -9.33 46.32 -26.87
CA TYR A 459 -9.85 45.79 -25.60
C TYR A 459 -10.33 46.90 -24.68
N LYS A 460 -9.53 47.98 -24.56
CA LYS A 460 -9.91 49.17 -23.79
C LYS A 460 -11.15 49.87 -24.37
N ALA A 461 -11.29 49.95 -25.70
CA ALA A 461 -12.47 50.52 -26.34
C ALA A 461 -13.73 49.68 -26.06
N LEU A 462 -13.63 48.35 -26.14
CA LEU A 462 -14.75 47.45 -25.87
C LEU A 462 -15.22 47.48 -24.41
N LEU A 463 -14.33 47.75 -23.46
CA LEU A 463 -14.69 47.91 -22.05
C LEU A 463 -15.25 49.30 -21.74
N ASN A 464 -14.74 50.35 -22.40
CA ASN A 464 -15.13 51.74 -22.14
C ASN A 464 -16.23 52.22 -23.11
N GLN A 465 -17.26 51.42 -23.30
CA GLN A 465 -18.40 51.80 -24.13
C GLN A 465 -19.32 52.78 -23.37
N PRO A 466 -19.94 53.75 -24.06
CA PRO A 466 -20.96 54.61 -23.46
C PRO A 466 -22.16 53.78 -23.05
N ASP A 467 -22.54 53.88 -21.79
CA ASP A 467 -23.73 53.22 -21.27
C ASP A 467 -24.97 54.12 -21.49
N PRO A 468 -25.94 53.70 -22.32
CA PRO A 468 -27.14 54.50 -22.56
C PRO A 468 -27.92 54.78 -21.26
N GLU A 469 -27.91 53.86 -20.30
CA GLU A 469 -28.63 54.02 -19.03
C GLU A 469 -27.94 55.06 -18.14
N ASN A 470 -26.62 54.98 -17.98
CA ASN A 470 -25.87 55.99 -17.23
C ASN A 470 -25.96 57.38 -17.87
N ILE A 471 -25.99 57.45 -19.21
CA ILE A 471 -26.17 58.73 -19.92
C ILE A 471 -27.57 59.30 -19.67
N ALA A 472 -28.60 58.46 -19.67
CA ALA A 472 -29.97 58.88 -19.37
C ALA A 472 -30.09 59.41 -17.94
N MET A 473 -29.53 58.68 -16.96
CA MET A 473 -29.48 59.12 -15.56
C MET A 473 -28.72 60.43 -15.40
N GLY A 474 -27.52 60.55 -15.98
CA GLY A 474 -26.70 61.76 -15.87
C GLY A 474 -27.32 63.00 -16.53
N ARG A 475 -28.16 62.82 -17.55
CA ARG A 475 -28.86 63.92 -18.23
C ARG A 475 -30.28 64.17 -17.70
N GLY A 476 -30.83 63.29 -16.87
CA GLY A 476 -32.23 63.33 -16.44
C GLY A 476 -33.23 63.20 -17.60
N LYS A 477 -32.82 62.60 -18.72
CA LYS A 477 -33.65 62.48 -19.94
C LYS A 477 -33.66 61.03 -20.42
N LYS A 478 -34.84 60.55 -20.82
CA LYS A 478 -35.01 59.20 -21.38
C LYS A 478 -34.24 59.09 -22.69
N LEU A 479 -33.31 58.14 -22.78
CA LEU A 479 -32.61 57.79 -24.01
C LEU A 479 -33.34 56.60 -24.67
N VAL A 480 -34.25 56.88 -25.59
CA VAL A 480 -35.08 55.85 -26.25
C VAL A 480 -34.35 55.24 -27.43
N ASP A 481 -34.27 53.92 -27.46
CA ASP A 481 -33.88 53.16 -28.65
C ASP A 481 -35.06 53.07 -29.64
N VAL A 482 -34.98 53.84 -30.72
CA VAL A 482 -36.03 53.95 -31.75
C VAL A 482 -36.29 52.60 -32.42
N ARG A 483 -35.25 51.79 -32.63
CA ARG A 483 -35.36 50.50 -33.33
C ARG A 483 -36.16 49.50 -32.49
N LYS A 484 -35.87 49.42 -31.19
CA LYS A 484 -36.62 48.57 -30.26
C LYS A 484 -38.10 48.95 -30.18
N VAL A 485 -38.40 50.25 -30.14
CA VAL A 485 -39.80 50.74 -30.11
C VAL A 485 -40.53 50.39 -31.40
N TYR A 486 -39.89 50.61 -32.55
CA TYR A 486 -40.50 50.36 -33.86
C TYR A 486 -40.90 48.89 -34.06
N TYR A 487 -40.05 47.95 -33.63
CA TYR A 487 -40.32 46.51 -33.77
C TYR A 487 -41.06 45.89 -32.57
N GLY A 488 -41.40 46.68 -31.55
CA GLY A 488 -42.05 46.17 -30.33
C GLY A 488 -41.18 45.23 -29.49
N GLY A 489 -39.86 45.24 -29.68
CA GLY A 489 -38.93 44.29 -29.05
C GLY A 489 -37.49 44.43 -29.56
N SER A 490 -36.55 43.77 -28.87
CA SER A 490 -35.16 43.71 -29.32
C SER A 490 -35.01 42.62 -30.37
N VAL A 491 -34.63 43.00 -31.58
CA VAL A 491 -34.36 42.08 -32.70
C VAL A 491 -32.88 41.72 -32.68
N HIS A 492 -32.56 40.48 -32.32
CA HIS A 492 -31.20 39.97 -32.21
C HIS A 492 -30.64 39.51 -33.56
#